data_AF-A0A951JJU5-F1
#
_entry.id   AF-A0A951JJU5-F1
#
_cell.length_a   1.000
_cell.length_b   1.000
_cell.length_c   1.000
_cell.angle_alpha   90.00
_cell.angle_beta   90.00
_cell.angle_gamma   90.00
#
_symmetry.space_group_name_H-M   'P 1'
#
loop_
_entity.id
_entity.type
_entity.pdbx_description
1 polymer ?
#
loop_
_entity_poly.entity_id
_entity_poly.type
_entity_poly.pdbx_seq_one_letter_code
_entity_poly.pdbx_strand_id
1 'polypeptide(L)' 'MKMEGASPARLLEMLSDRFGAFEAIAYSTIKLARHVPEDELAMDVLVAEAVLEFGSDLREACKAAASG' A
#
# COMPACT_ATOMS: atom_id res chain seq x y z
N MET A 1 -7.42 29.92 -3.90
CA MET A 1 -6.26 29.00 -3.76
C MET A 1 -6.30 28.07 -4.96
N LYS A 2 -5.48 28.34 -5.98
CA LYS A 2 -5.34 27.40 -7.11
C LYS A 2 -4.62 26.17 -6.54
N MET A 3 -5.23 24.99 -6.60
CA MET A 3 -4.46 23.77 -6.50
C MET A 3 -3.61 23.74 -7.77
N GLU A 4 -2.38 24.26 -7.70
CA GLU A 4 -1.35 23.84 -8.63
C GLU A 4 -1.26 22.33 -8.45
N GLY A 5 -1.84 21.59 -9.40
CA GLY A 5 -2.00 20.14 -9.29
C GLY A 5 -0.63 19.52 -9.04
N ALA A 6 -0.50 18.75 -7.96
CA ALA A 6 0.71 18.03 -7.67
C ALA A 6 1.12 17.23 -8.92
N SER A 7 2.39 17.33 -9.32
CA SER A 7 2.89 16.56 -10.45
C SER A 7 2.61 15.07 -10.22
N PRO A 8 2.44 14.25 -11.26
CA PRO A 8 2.24 12.81 -11.11
C PRO A 8 3.29 12.15 -10.20
N ALA A 9 4.55 12.59 -10.28
CA ALA A 9 5.63 12.15 -9.40
C ALA A 9 5.37 12.52 -7.92
N ARG A 10 4.91 13.75 -7.65
CA ARG A 10 4.59 14.19 -6.28
C ARG A 10 3.39 13.45 -5.70
N LEU A 11 2.41 13.08 -6.52
CA LEU A 11 1.27 12.25 -6.09
C LEU A 11 1.72 10.84 -5.72
N LEU A 12 2.61 10.23 -6.52
CA LEU A 12 3.16 8.91 -6.25
C LEU A 12 3.98 8.87 -4.96
N GLU A 13 4.83 9.88 -4.73
CA GLU A 13 5.61 10.01 -3.50
C GLU A 13 4.69 10.12 -2.27
N MET A 14 3.69 11.02 -2.32
CA MET A 14 2.73 11.18 -1.22
C MET A 14 1.90 9.92 -0.96
N LEU A 15 1.58 9.16 -2.01
CA LEU A 15 0.87 7.90 -1.88
C LEU A 15 1.78 6.84 -1.25
N SER A 16 3.01 6.70 -1.73
CA SER A 16 4.00 5.74 -1.23
C SER A 16 4.31 5.96 0.26
N ASP A 17 4.53 7.21 0.67
CA ASP A 17 4.79 7.57 2.07
C ASP A 17 3.67 7.15 3.02
N ARG A 18 2.42 7.21 2.56
CA ARG A 18 1.24 6.89 3.38
C ARG A 18 0.83 5.43 3.28
N PHE A 19 1.25 4.73 2.22
CA PHE A 19 0.80 3.37 1.95
C PHE A 19 1.37 2.33 2.93
N GLY A 20 2.53 2.62 3.55
CA GLY A 20 3.17 1.71 4.49
C GLY A 20 2.30 1.29 5.68
N ALA A 21 1.35 2.12 6.10
CA ALA A 21 0.38 1.75 7.14
C ALA A 21 -0.54 0.60 6.69
N PHE A 22 -0.99 0.61 5.43
CA PHE A 22 -1.80 -0.47 4.87
C PHE A 22 -0.98 -1.75 4.73
N GLU A 23 0.27 -1.66 4.29
CA GLU A 23 1.18 -2.81 4.22
C GLU A 23 1.42 -3.45 5.59
N ALA A 24 1.57 -2.64 6.64
CA ALA A 24 1.74 -3.15 8.01
C ALA A 24 0.51 -3.91 8.50
N ILE A 25 -0.70 -3.43 8.20
CA ILE A 25 -1.95 -4.12 8.55
C ILE A 25 -2.06 -5.42 7.73
N ALA A 26 -1.80 -5.36 6.42
CA ALA A 26 -1.85 -6.54 5.54
C ALA A 26 -0.87 -7.64 5.99
N TYR A 27 0.37 -7.27 6.31
CA TYR A 27 1.36 -8.21 6.81
C TYR A 27 0.92 -8.85 8.14
N SER A 28 0.33 -8.04 9.04
CA SER A 28 -0.19 -8.52 10.31
C SER A 28 -1.36 -9.48 10.12
N THR A 29 -2.29 -9.18 9.21
CA THR A 29 -3.41 -10.05 8.84
C THR A 29 -2.91 -11.42 8.36
N ILE A 30 -2.00 -11.46 7.38
CA ILE A 30 -1.49 -12.73 6.82
C ILE A 30 -0.81 -13.57 7.90
N LYS A 31 -0.06 -12.93 8.81
CA LYS A 31 0.59 -13.62 9.92
C LYS A 31 -0.41 -14.18 10.92
N LEU A 32 -1.46 -13.43 11.25
CA LEU A 32 -2.48 -13.81 12.22
C LEU A 32 -3.46 -14.84 11.68
N ALA A 33 -3.72 -14.88 10.37
CA ALA A 33 -4.66 -15.83 9.74
C ALA A 33 -4.34 -17.31 10.02
N ARG A 34 -3.12 -17.63 10.45
CA ARG A 34 -2.70 -18.98 10.85
C ARG A 34 -3.10 -19.35 12.29
N HIS A 35 -3.57 -18.38 13.07
CA HIS A 35 -3.69 -18.45 14.52
C HIS A 35 -5.04 -17.97 15.05
N VAL A 36 -5.78 -17.17 14.27
CA VAL A 36 -7.10 -16.65 14.66
C VAL A 36 -8.17 -16.95 13.59
N PRO A 37 -9.44 -17.07 13.98
CA PRO A 37 -10.57 -17.15 13.04
C PRO A 37 -10.62 -15.97 12.07
N GLU A 38 -11.17 -16.19 10.87
CA GLU A 38 -11.24 -15.17 9.81
C GLU A 38 -12.06 -13.93 10.23
N ASP A 39 -13.10 -14.10 11.03
CA ASP A 39 -13.96 -13.01 11.52
C ASP A 39 -13.30 -12.14 12.61
N GLU A 40 -12.17 -12.56 13.14
CA GLU A 40 -11.34 -11.78 14.08
C GLU A 40 -10.21 -11.01 13.36
N LEU A 41 -10.02 -11.22 12.06
CA LEU A 41 -9.00 -10.51 11.28
C LEU A 41 -9.44 -9.07 10.96
N ALA A 42 -8.49 -8.13 11.04
CA ALA A 42 -8.74 -6.73 10.69
C ALA A 42 -8.99 -6.50 9.19
N MET A 43 -8.70 -7.50 8.36
CA MET A 43 -8.82 -7.47 6.91
C MET A 43 -8.88 -8.92 6.38
N ASP A 44 -9.59 -9.11 5.27
CA ASP A 44 -9.59 -10.37 4.52
C ASP A 44 -8.18 -10.71 3.99
N VAL A 45 -7.82 -12.00 3.96
CA VAL A 45 -6.47 -12.44 3.58
C VAL A 45 -6.16 -12.13 2.11
N LEU A 46 -7.12 -12.30 1.20
CA LEU A 46 -6.90 -11.98 -0.22
C LEU A 46 -6.75 -10.47 -0.42
N VAL A 47 -7.47 -9.67 0.36
CA VAL A 47 -7.28 -8.21 0.37
C VAL A 47 -5.88 -7.84 0.89
N ALA A 48 -5.39 -8.52 1.92
CA ALA A 48 -4.03 -8.30 2.44
C ALA A 48 -2.96 -8.62 1.39
N GLU A 49 -3.11 -9.73 0.66
CA GLU A 49 -2.20 -10.08 -0.44
C GLU A 49 -2.21 -9.01 -1.54
N ALA A 50 -3.39 -8.56 -1.96
CA ALA A 50 -3.52 -7.50 -2.97
C ALA A 50 -2.93 -6.16 -2.51
N VAL A 51 -3.05 -5.81 -1.22
CA VAL A 51 -2.41 -4.61 -0.65
C VAL A 51 -0.88 -4.70 -0.76
N LEU A 52 -0.29 -5.86 -0.47
CA LEU A 52 1.16 -6.03 -0.57
C LEU A 52 1.66 -6.00 -2.02
N GLU A 53 0.90 -6.61 -2.94
CA GLU A 53 1.18 -6.54 -4.38
C GLU A 53 1.16 -5.07 -4.87
N PHE A 54 0.08 -4.34 -4.57
CA PHE A 54 -0.03 -2.93 -4.93
C PHE A 54 1.10 -2.08 -4.32
N GLY A 55 1.51 -2.36 -3.07
CA GLY A 55 2.64 -1.68 -2.44
C GLY A 55 3.95 -1.89 -3.20
N SER A 56 4.15 -3.09 -3.76
CA SER A 56 5.28 -3.39 -4.65
C SER A 56 5.21 -2.56 -5.92
N ASP A 57 4.08 -2.61 -6.63
CA ASP A 57 3.87 -1.88 -7.88
C ASP A 57 4.04 -0.36 -7.70
N LEU A 58 3.56 0.17 -6.58
CA LEU A 58 3.70 1.58 -6.23
C LEU A 58 5.17 1.98 -6.09
N ARG A 59 5.99 1.16 -5.44
CA ARG A 59 7.44 1.40 -5.34
C ARG A 59 8.12 1.32 -6.71
N GLU A 60 7.71 0.42 -7.58
CA GLU A 60 8.21 0.33 -8.95
C GLU A 60 7.85 1.58 -9.77
N ALA A 61 6.60 2.03 -9.68
CA ALA A 61 6.14 3.26 -10.31
C ALA A 61 6.92 4.49 -9.81
N CYS A 62 7.20 4.59 -8.50
CA CYS A 62 8.00 5.67 -7.94
C CYS A 62 9.44 5.66 -8.50
N LYS A 63 10.07 4.49 -8.62
CA LYS A 63 11.41 4.36 -9.21
C LYS A 63 11.41 4.77 -10.69
N ALA A 64 10.41 4.33 -11.45
CA ALA A 64 10.27 4.68 -12.86
C ALA A 64 10.10 6.20 -13.03
N ALA A 65 9.29 6.84 -12.18
CA ALA A 65 9.08 8.29 -12.19
C ALA A 65 10.33 9.10 -11.79
N ALA A 66 11.20 8.54 -10.95
CA ALA A 66 12.46 9.19 -10.57
C ALA A 66 13.58 9.05 -11.63
N SER A 67 13.39 8.17 -12.62
CA SER A 67 14.40 7.84 -13.64
C SER A 67 14.17 8.52 -15.00
N GLY A 68 13.03 9.20 -15.18
CA GLY A 68 12.63 9.92 -16.40
C GLY A 68 12.69 11.43 -16.23
#